data_AF-A0AAN8B6R7-F1
#
_entry.id   AF-A0AAN8B6R7-F1
#
_cell.length_a   1.000
_cell.length_b   1.000
_cell.length_c   1.000
_cell.angle_alpha   90.00
_cell.angle_beta   90.00
_cell.angle_gamma   90.00
#
_symmetry.space_group_name_H-M   'P 1'
#
loop_
_entity.id
_entity.type
_entity.pdbx_description
1 polymer ?
#
loop_
_entity_poly.entity_id
_entity_poly.type
_entity_poly.pdbx_seq_one_letter_code
_entity_poly.pdbx_strand_id
1 'polypeptide(L)'
;MHPASRASLTRFSADIELLAACREEFHRRLKVYHAWKSKNKKRNTETEQRVPKSITDYAQQNPAPALPARQLEVALNRQQRYFRIPFIRPGDAYSDLQNTKKGWWYAHFDGPWIARQMELHPDKHPVVLVAGKDDMEMCELSLEETGLSRKRGAEILPRQFEEIWERCGGVTYLRSAIESRQARPTYATAMMQSMFK
;
A
#
# COMPACT_ATOMS: atom_id res chain seq x y z
N MET A 1 41.43 20.98 -13.83
CA MET A 1 40.28 20.08 -14.10
C MET A 1 40.21 19.05 -12.98
N HIS A 2 39.24 19.17 -12.07
CA HIS A 2 39.16 18.33 -10.85
C HIS A 2 38.34 17.04 -11.13
N PRO A 3 38.86 15.84 -10.81
CA PRO A 3 38.14 14.56 -10.98
C PRO A 3 37.25 14.17 -9.79
N ALA A 4 36.92 15.09 -8.88
CA ALA A 4 36.28 14.76 -7.60
C ALA A 4 34.75 14.56 -7.65
N SER A 5 34.07 14.81 -8.77
CA SER A 5 32.59 14.76 -8.83
C SER A 5 32.00 13.37 -9.13
N ARG A 6 32.81 12.40 -9.56
CA ARG A 6 32.31 11.10 -10.03
C ARG A 6 32.16 10.04 -8.94
N ALA A 7 32.93 10.14 -7.85
CA ALA A 7 32.94 9.14 -6.76
C ALA A 7 31.79 9.33 -5.75
N SER A 8 31.21 10.52 -5.66
CA SER A 8 30.10 10.81 -4.75
C SER A 8 28.80 10.19 -5.25
N LEU A 9 28.56 10.28 -6.58
CA LEU A 9 27.32 9.79 -7.21
C LEU A 9 27.19 8.25 -7.16
N THR A 10 28.31 7.51 -7.21
CA THR A 10 28.30 6.03 -7.17
C THR A 10 28.00 5.45 -5.79
N ARG A 11 28.41 6.15 -4.72
CA ARG A 11 28.11 5.72 -3.34
C ARG A 11 26.62 5.93 -3.02
N PHE A 12 26.05 7.07 -3.43
CA PHE A 12 24.62 7.33 -3.27
C PHE A 12 23.73 6.38 -4.10
N SER A 13 24.16 5.98 -5.31
CA SER A 13 23.39 5.05 -6.12
C SER A 13 23.36 3.62 -5.54
N ALA A 14 24.48 3.15 -4.99
CA ALA A 14 24.57 1.81 -4.36
C ALA A 14 23.70 1.70 -3.10
N ASP A 15 23.63 2.77 -2.29
CA ASP A 15 22.76 2.80 -1.10
C ASP A 15 21.27 2.76 -1.49
N ILE A 16 20.88 3.40 -2.60
CA ILE A 16 19.50 3.37 -3.10
C ILE A 16 19.12 1.97 -3.61
N GLU A 17 20.01 1.31 -4.35
CA GLU A 17 19.80 -0.06 -4.83
C GLU A 17 19.70 -1.06 -3.66
N LEU A 18 20.54 -0.92 -2.64
CA LEU A 18 20.48 -1.75 -1.45
C LEU A 18 19.15 -1.57 -0.70
N LEU A 19 18.71 -0.32 -0.51
CA LEU A 19 17.43 -0.04 0.14
C LEU A 19 16.24 -0.58 -0.66
N ALA A 20 16.30 -0.49 -1.99
CA ALA A 20 15.30 -1.08 -2.87
C ALA A 20 15.24 -2.61 -2.71
N ALA A 21 16.39 -3.29 -2.75
CA ALA A 21 16.49 -4.73 -2.56
C ALA A 21 16.01 -5.17 -1.18
N CYS A 22 16.35 -4.44 -0.11
CA CYS A 22 15.85 -4.71 1.22
C CYS A 22 14.32 -4.58 1.31
N ARG A 23 13.74 -3.57 0.67
CA ARG A 23 12.28 -3.38 0.62
C ARG A 23 11.60 -4.51 -0.14
N GLU A 24 12.16 -4.93 -1.26
CA GLU A 24 11.66 -6.06 -2.05
C GLU A 24 11.70 -7.37 -1.24
N GLU A 25 12.81 -7.67 -0.58
CA GLU A 25 12.94 -8.86 0.27
C GLU A 25 11.96 -8.84 1.45
N PHE A 26 11.73 -7.67 2.07
CA PHE A 26 10.72 -7.52 3.12
C PHE A 26 9.33 -7.92 2.63
N HIS A 27 8.88 -7.38 1.50
CA HIS A 27 7.56 -7.71 0.95
C HIS A 27 7.47 -9.17 0.48
N ARG A 28 8.57 -9.74 -0.04
CA ARG A 28 8.64 -11.18 -0.35
C ARG A 28 8.40 -12.03 0.89
N ARG A 29 9.04 -11.72 2.02
CA ARG A 29 8.86 -12.43 3.29
C ARG A 29 7.47 -12.22 3.88
N LEU A 30 6.94 -11.00 3.79
CA LEU A 30 5.59 -10.69 4.28
C LEU A 30 4.53 -11.54 3.57
N LYS A 31 4.60 -11.68 2.24
CA LYS A 31 3.73 -12.57 1.45
C LYS A 31 3.80 -14.03 1.92
N VAL A 32 5.01 -14.56 2.12
CA VAL A 32 5.21 -15.93 2.62
C VAL A 32 4.61 -16.10 4.01
N TYR A 33 4.83 -15.13 4.91
CA TYR A 33 4.27 -15.14 6.25
C TYR A 33 2.73 -15.13 6.23
N HIS A 34 2.10 -14.27 5.42
CA HIS A 34 0.63 -14.24 5.27
C HIS A 34 0.08 -15.56 4.73
N ALA A 35 0.71 -16.12 3.70
CA ALA A 35 0.32 -17.42 3.14
C ALA A 35 0.42 -18.55 4.18
N TRP A 36 1.51 -18.57 4.95
CA TRP A 36 1.69 -19.53 6.04
C TRP A 36 0.65 -19.32 7.15
N LYS A 37 0.43 -18.07 7.59
CA LYS A 37 -0.55 -17.71 8.63
C LYS A 37 -1.97 -18.12 8.25
N SER A 38 -2.36 -17.90 6.99
CA SER A 38 -3.67 -18.31 6.47
C SER A 38 -3.87 -19.83 6.48
N LYS A 39 -2.83 -20.61 6.19
CA LYS A 39 -2.90 -22.08 6.18
C LYS A 39 -2.91 -22.70 7.57
N ASN A 40 -2.33 -22.03 8.56
CA ASN A 40 -2.12 -22.57 9.92
C ASN A 40 -3.13 -22.03 10.95
N LYS A 41 -4.06 -21.18 10.55
CA LYS A 41 -5.09 -20.65 11.45
C LYS A 41 -6.19 -21.70 11.67
N LYS A 42 -6.45 -22.06 12.94
CA LYS A 42 -7.58 -22.94 13.32
C LYS A 42 -8.91 -22.34 12.81
N ARG A 43 -9.81 -23.21 12.30
CA ARG A 43 -11.07 -22.92 11.57
C ARG A 43 -12.09 -21.95 12.20
N ASN A 44 -11.82 -21.30 13.32
CA ASN A 44 -12.85 -20.61 14.12
C ASN A 44 -12.84 -19.08 14.07
N THR A 45 -12.14 -18.45 13.12
CA THR A 45 -12.27 -16.99 12.87
C THR A 45 -12.07 -16.70 11.39
N GLU A 46 -13.18 -16.37 10.70
CA GLU A 46 -13.21 -15.88 9.32
C GLU A 46 -12.12 -14.81 9.14
N THR A 47 -11.10 -15.12 8.34
CA THR A 47 -10.14 -14.10 7.90
C THR A 47 -10.72 -13.42 6.67
N GLU A 48 -11.18 -12.19 6.86
CA GLU A 48 -11.19 -11.21 5.78
C GLU A 48 -9.72 -11.06 5.32
N GLN A 49 -9.39 -11.56 4.12
CA GLN A 49 -8.26 -11.01 3.37
C GLN A 49 -8.48 -9.50 3.31
N ARG A 50 -7.56 -8.73 3.90
CA ARG A 50 -7.77 -7.28 4.10
C ARG A 50 -7.66 -6.49 2.82
N VAL A 51 -6.95 -7.03 1.84
CA VAL A 51 -7.13 -6.65 0.45
C VAL A 51 -8.47 -7.23 0.01
N PRO A 52 -9.47 -6.38 -0.34
CA PRO A 52 -10.77 -6.88 -0.77
C PRO A 52 -10.65 -7.99 -1.81
N LYS A 53 -11.51 -9.02 -1.72
CA LYS A 53 -11.53 -10.13 -2.69
C LYS A 53 -11.53 -9.63 -4.14
N SER A 54 -12.22 -8.53 -4.42
CA SER A 54 -12.25 -7.89 -5.74
C SER A 54 -10.90 -7.39 -6.28
N ILE A 55 -9.90 -7.18 -5.42
CA ILE A 55 -8.52 -6.87 -5.80
C ILE A 55 -7.74 -8.18 -6.00
N THR A 56 -7.85 -9.12 -5.05
CA THR A 56 -7.19 -10.43 -5.12
C THR A 56 -7.63 -11.23 -6.36
N ASP A 57 -8.93 -11.28 -6.63
CA ASP A 57 -9.52 -11.96 -7.78
C ASP A 57 -9.07 -11.30 -9.09
N TYR A 58 -9.00 -9.97 -9.11
CA TYR A 58 -8.53 -9.23 -10.29
C TYR A 58 -7.05 -9.50 -10.58
N ALA A 59 -6.20 -9.55 -9.53
CA ALA A 59 -4.79 -9.90 -9.64
C ALA A 59 -4.58 -11.33 -10.15
N GLN A 60 -5.39 -12.29 -9.68
CA GLN A 60 -5.35 -13.67 -10.15
C GLN A 60 -5.82 -13.81 -11.61
N GLN A 61 -6.85 -13.08 -12.00
CA GLN A 61 -7.37 -13.09 -13.38
C GLN A 61 -6.47 -12.35 -14.37
N ASN A 62 -5.67 -11.39 -13.90
CA ASN A 62 -4.80 -10.57 -14.73
C ASN A 62 -3.36 -10.62 -14.20
N PRO A 63 -2.69 -11.79 -14.28
CA PRO A 63 -1.34 -11.96 -13.77
C PRO A 63 -0.41 -10.95 -14.44
N ALA A 64 0.49 -10.36 -13.66
CA ALA A 64 1.53 -9.51 -14.20
C ALA A 64 2.42 -10.33 -15.17
N PRO A 65 2.79 -9.79 -16.33
CA PRO A 65 3.72 -10.46 -17.23
C PRO A 65 5.06 -10.73 -16.53
N ALA A 66 5.77 -11.78 -16.97
CA ALA A 66 7.10 -12.11 -16.43
C ALA A 66 8.04 -10.90 -16.61
N LEU A 67 8.64 -10.48 -15.50
CA LEU A 67 9.35 -9.21 -15.37
C LEU A 67 10.64 -9.21 -16.21
N PRO A 68 10.82 -8.31 -17.20
CA PRO A 68 12.14 -7.98 -17.71
C PRO A 68 12.91 -7.16 -16.67
N ALA A 69 14.25 -7.13 -16.75
CA ALA A 69 15.21 -6.50 -15.82
C ALA A 69 15.02 -4.98 -15.53
N ARG A 70 13.91 -4.38 -15.94
CA ARG A 70 13.53 -2.97 -15.78
C ARG A 70 13.04 -2.59 -14.38
N GLN A 71 13.01 -3.55 -13.44
CA GLN A 71 12.60 -3.31 -12.06
C GLN A 71 13.50 -2.33 -11.31
N LEU A 72 14.77 -2.18 -11.72
CA LEU A 72 15.65 -1.16 -11.16
C LEU A 72 15.11 0.26 -11.44
N GLU A 73 14.61 0.52 -12.64
CA GLU A 73 14.04 1.83 -13.01
C GLU A 73 12.74 2.14 -12.24
N VAL A 74 11.91 1.12 -11.96
CA VAL A 74 10.66 1.27 -11.20
C VAL A 74 10.91 1.41 -9.70
N ALA A 75 11.93 0.74 -9.17
CA ALA A 75 12.39 0.94 -7.80
C ALA A 75 12.99 2.35 -7.59
N LEU A 76 13.66 2.89 -8.62
CA LEU A 76 14.19 4.26 -8.64
C LEU A 76 13.08 5.30 -8.83
N ASN A 77 12.04 4.98 -9.60
CA ASN A 77 10.91 5.87 -9.81
C ASN A 77 9.88 5.74 -8.68
N ARG A 78 10.11 6.48 -7.59
CA ARG A 78 9.17 6.67 -6.47
C ARG A 78 7.96 7.52 -6.89
N GLN A 79 7.27 7.12 -7.94
CA GLN A 79 6.04 7.78 -8.37
C GLN A 79 4.96 7.54 -7.32
N GLN A 80 4.26 8.61 -6.94
CA GLN A 80 3.16 8.54 -5.98
C GLN A 80 1.86 8.27 -6.72
N ARG A 81 1.22 7.13 -6.45
CA ARG A 81 -0.01 6.70 -7.14
C ARG A 81 -1.10 6.36 -6.12
N TYR A 82 -2.33 6.73 -6.44
CA TYR A 82 -3.45 6.71 -5.50
C TYR A 82 -4.62 5.97 -6.12
N PHE A 83 -5.24 5.08 -5.36
CA PHE A 83 -6.31 4.22 -5.86
C PHE A 83 -7.47 4.16 -4.88
N ARG A 84 -8.69 3.92 -5.40
CA ARG A 84 -9.86 3.51 -4.63
C ARG A 84 -10.60 2.37 -5.31
N ILE A 85 -11.10 1.42 -4.53
CA ILE A 85 -11.88 0.28 -5.01
C ILE A 85 -13.08 0.06 -4.09
N PRO A 86 -14.31 -0.07 -4.63
CA PRO A 86 -15.45 -0.49 -3.82
C PRO A 86 -15.38 -1.99 -3.50
N PHE A 87 -15.85 -2.38 -2.32
CA PHE A 87 -16.01 -3.78 -1.93
C PHE A 87 -17.34 -4.03 -1.22
N ILE A 88 -17.80 -5.28 -1.28
CA ILE A 88 -18.98 -5.77 -0.56
C ILE A 88 -18.46 -6.69 0.53
N ARG A 89 -18.94 -6.50 1.77
CA ARG A 89 -18.59 -7.41 2.85
C ARG A 89 -19.28 -8.76 2.65
N PRO A 90 -18.60 -9.89 2.92
CA PRO A 90 -19.22 -11.21 2.80
C PRO A 90 -20.54 -11.36 3.57
N GLY A 91 -20.67 -10.75 4.76
CA GLY A 91 -21.91 -10.75 5.54
C GLY A 91 -23.04 -9.87 4.98
N ASP A 92 -22.69 -8.88 4.15
CA ASP A 92 -23.65 -7.98 3.49
C ASP A 92 -23.99 -8.44 2.06
N ALA A 93 -23.42 -9.57 1.60
CA ALA A 93 -23.68 -10.09 0.25
C ALA A 93 -25.07 -10.73 0.10
N TYR A 94 -25.73 -11.06 1.23
CA TYR A 94 -27.05 -11.69 1.29
C TYR A 94 -28.18 -10.73 1.72
N SER A 95 -27.87 -9.48 2.06
CA SER A 95 -28.91 -8.45 2.27
C SER A 95 -29.45 -7.97 0.93
N ASP A 96 -30.73 -7.58 0.88
CA ASP A 96 -31.47 -7.24 -0.35
C ASP A 96 -30.62 -6.52 -1.41
N LEU A 97 -30.65 -7.02 -2.65
CA LEU A 97 -29.83 -6.56 -3.78
C LEU A 97 -29.86 -5.03 -4.03
N GLN A 98 -30.89 -4.33 -3.53
CA GLN A 98 -31.03 -2.88 -3.64
C GLN A 98 -30.34 -2.07 -2.53
N ASN A 99 -29.98 -2.66 -1.39
CA ASN A 99 -29.45 -1.94 -0.22
C ASN A 99 -28.07 -2.45 0.27
N THR A 100 -27.32 -3.14 -0.61
CA THR A 100 -25.96 -3.60 -0.28
C THR A 100 -25.03 -2.39 -0.07
N LYS A 101 -24.79 -2.04 1.20
CA LYS A 101 -23.92 -0.91 1.54
C LYS A 101 -22.48 -1.26 1.17
N LYS A 102 -21.94 -0.62 0.13
CA LYS A 102 -20.57 -0.83 -0.34
C LYS A 102 -19.57 -0.12 0.56
N GLY A 103 -18.51 -0.83 0.96
CA GLY A 103 -17.31 -0.24 1.54
C GLY A 103 -16.37 0.29 0.48
N TRP A 104 -15.42 1.12 0.89
CA TRP A 104 -14.37 1.67 0.03
C TRP A 104 -12.99 1.36 0.59
N TRP A 105 -12.12 0.85 -0.26
CA TRP A 105 -10.72 0.63 0.05
C TRP A 105 -9.88 1.66 -0.71
N TYR A 106 -9.00 2.38 -0.02
CA TYR A 106 -8.11 3.38 -0.58
C TYR A 106 -6.67 2.97 -0.34
N ALA A 107 -5.79 3.23 -1.32
CA ALA A 107 -4.36 2.99 -1.18
C ALA A 107 -3.53 4.07 -1.85
N HIS A 108 -2.43 4.41 -1.19
CA HIS A 108 -1.36 5.24 -1.69
C HIS A 108 -0.09 4.40 -1.80
N PHE A 109 0.42 4.26 -3.03
CA PHE A 109 1.67 3.58 -3.35
C PHE A 109 2.78 4.61 -3.53
N ASP A 110 3.88 4.42 -2.78
CA ASP A 110 5.13 5.17 -2.91
C ASP A 110 6.12 4.31 -3.71
N GLY A 111 6.11 4.53 -5.03
CA GLY A 111 6.70 3.63 -6.00
C GLY A 111 5.92 2.31 -6.08
N PRO A 112 6.60 1.14 -6.10
CA PRO A 112 5.92 -0.14 -6.24
C PRO A 112 5.19 -0.62 -4.99
N TRP A 113 5.40 -0.02 -3.81
CA TRP A 113 4.85 -0.54 -2.56
C TRP A 113 3.96 0.45 -1.82
N ILE A 114 2.98 -0.10 -1.10
CA ILE A 114 2.01 0.69 -0.35
C ILE A 114 2.69 1.47 0.80
N ALA A 115 2.22 2.70 1.01
CA ALA A 115 2.68 3.61 2.05
C ALA A 115 1.55 4.00 3.02
N ARG A 116 0.32 4.14 2.51
CA ARG A 116 -0.88 4.41 3.31
C ARG A 116 -2.08 3.61 2.77
N GLN A 117 -2.95 3.17 3.66
CA GLN A 117 -4.17 2.43 3.33
C GLN A 117 -5.32 2.94 4.20
N MET A 118 -6.53 3.01 3.63
CA MET A 118 -7.76 3.24 4.38
C MET A 118 -8.86 2.29 3.97
N GLU A 119 -9.68 1.89 4.94
CA GLU A 119 -10.88 1.09 4.70
C GLU A 119 -12.07 1.82 5.33
N LEU A 120 -12.99 2.25 4.46
CA LEU A 120 -14.21 2.92 4.87
C LEU A 120 -15.36 1.93 4.76
N HIS A 121 -16.00 1.74 5.90
CA HIS A 121 -17.14 0.88 6.03
C HIS A 121 -18.37 1.74 6.36
N PRO A 122 -19.54 1.48 5.75
CA PRO A 122 -20.74 2.28 5.93
C PRO A 122 -21.18 2.48 7.39
N ASP A 123 -20.93 1.49 8.25
CA ASP A 123 -21.36 1.49 9.66
C ASP A 123 -20.21 1.17 10.64
N LYS A 124 -18.95 1.36 10.23
CA LYS A 124 -17.80 1.23 11.15
C LYS A 124 -16.91 2.45 11.07
N HIS A 125 -16.14 2.67 12.13
CA HIS A 125 -15.09 3.68 12.13
C HIS A 125 -14.09 3.43 10.97
N PRO A 126 -13.58 4.49 10.33
CA PRO A 126 -12.53 4.38 9.35
C PRO A 126 -11.34 3.58 9.89
N VAL A 127 -10.87 2.62 9.11
CA VAL A 127 -9.59 1.95 9.37
C VAL A 127 -8.52 2.73 8.62
N VAL A 128 -7.49 3.19 9.34
CA VAL A 128 -6.39 3.97 8.77
C VAL A 128 -5.08 3.29 9.12
N LEU A 129 -4.25 3.02 8.12
CA LEU A 129 -3.05 2.20 8.25
C LEU A 129 -1.87 2.88 7.54
N VAL A 130 -0.69 2.79 8.16
CA VAL A 130 0.57 3.37 7.65
C VAL A 130 1.68 2.33 7.62
N ALA A 131 2.51 2.43 6.57
CA ALA A 131 3.69 1.59 6.39
C ALA A 131 4.62 1.60 7.63
N GLY A 132 5.15 0.44 7.98
CA GLY A 132 5.95 0.22 9.19
C GLY A 132 5.08 -0.20 10.37
N LYS A 133 4.19 0.68 10.84
CA LYS A 133 3.35 0.42 12.01
C LYS A 133 2.36 -0.72 11.77
N ASP A 134 1.73 -0.70 10.59
CA ASP A 134 0.60 -1.56 10.24
C ASP A 134 0.94 -2.52 9.10
N ASP A 135 2.22 -2.85 8.88
CA ASP A 135 2.64 -3.67 7.73
C ASP A 135 1.96 -5.06 7.71
N MET A 136 1.65 -5.65 8.88
CA MET A 136 0.93 -6.94 8.94
C MET A 136 -0.56 -6.81 8.59
N GLU A 137 -1.07 -5.59 8.57
CA GLU A 137 -2.45 -5.21 8.37
C GLU A 137 -2.71 -4.62 6.98
N MET A 138 -1.66 -4.28 6.24
CA MET A 138 -1.70 -3.64 4.94
C MET A 138 -1.54 -4.63 3.78
N CYS A 139 -1.81 -4.16 2.55
CA CYS A 139 -1.58 -4.90 1.33
C CYS A 139 -0.11 -5.33 1.18
N GLU A 140 0.12 -6.63 1.04
CA GLU A 140 1.44 -7.23 0.86
C GLU A 140 1.92 -7.30 -0.60
N LEU A 141 1.03 -7.01 -1.56
CA LEU A 141 1.31 -7.06 -2.99
C LEU A 141 1.92 -5.74 -3.50
N SER A 142 2.81 -5.83 -4.49
CA SER A 142 3.27 -4.64 -5.21
C SER A 142 2.14 -4.04 -6.07
N LEU A 143 2.26 -2.78 -6.46
CA LEU A 143 1.28 -2.12 -7.34
C LEU A 143 1.05 -2.91 -8.64
N GLU A 144 2.10 -3.47 -9.21
CA GLU A 144 2.01 -4.28 -10.42
C GLU A 144 1.27 -5.60 -10.17
N GLU A 145 1.57 -6.27 -9.05
CA GLU A 145 0.93 -7.51 -8.61
C GLU A 145 -0.56 -7.30 -8.30
N THR A 146 -0.96 -6.16 -7.73
CA THR A 146 -2.38 -5.86 -7.46
C THR A 146 -3.22 -5.67 -8.73
N GLY A 147 -2.59 -5.36 -9.86
CA GLY A 147 -3.28 -5.01 -11.11
C GLY A 147 -4.06 -3.68 -11.08
N LEU A 148 -4.02 -2.90 -9.98
CA LEU A 148 -4.80 -1.67 -9.84
C LEU A 148 -4.50 -0.64 -10.94
N SER A 149 -3.27 -0.59 -11.42
CA SER A 149 -2.85 0.27 -12.52
C SER A 149 -3.54 -0.03 -13.85
N ARG A 150 -4.12 -1.22 -14.02
CA ARG A 150 -4.85 -1.66 -15.23
C ARG A 150 -6.37 -1.60 -15.05
N LYS A 151 -6.85 -1.38 -13.82
CA LYS A 151 -8.28 -1.36 -13.49
C LYS A 151 -8.87 0.02 -13.77
N ARG A 152 -9.70 0.12 -14.80
CA ARG A 152 -10.36 1.38 -15.19
C ARG A 152 -11.14 1.97 -14.01
N GLY A 153 -10.92 3.26 -13.74
CA GLY A 153 -11.60 4.00 -12.66
C GLY A 153 -11.07 3.72 -11.25
N ALA A 154 -10.02 2.90 -11.09
CA ALA A 154 -9.40 2.65 -9.80
C ALA A 154 -8.48 3.81 -9.36
N GLU A 155 -7.68 4.34 -10.29
CA GLU A 155 -6.74 5.43 -10.00
C GLU A 155 -7.48 6.75 -9.76
N ILE A 156 -7.07 7.48 -8.71
CA ILE A 156 -7.66 8.74 -8.28
C ILE A 156 -6.59 9.82 -8.15
N LEU A 157 -7.01 11.07 -8.08
CA LEU A 157 -6.10 12.20 -7.88
C LEU A 157 -5.57 12.22 -6.43
N PRO A 158 -4.33 12.71 -6.20
CA PRO A 158 -3.78 12.86 -4.86
C PRO A 158 -4.72 13.63 -3.92
N ARG A 159 -5.29 14.75 -4.40
CA ARG A 159 -6.24 15.57 -3.63
C ARG A 159 -7.47 14.78 -3.14
N GLN A 160 -8.00 13.87 -3.96
CA GLN A 160 -9.15 13.05 -3.57
C GLN A 160 -8.80 12.06 -2.46
N PHE A 161 -7.56 11.55 -2.46
CA PHE A 161 -7.07 10.71 -1.37
C PHE A 161 -6.85 11.53 -0.09
N GLU A 162 -6.16 12.67 -0.19
CA GLU A 162 -5.83 13.50 0.99
C GLU A 162 -7.09 14.03 1.70
N GLU A 163 -8.12 14.43 0.96
CA GLU A 163 -9.39 14.91 1.53
C GLU A 163 -10.09 13.84 2.40
N ILE A 164 -9.98 12.58 2.01
CA ILE A 164 -10.52 11.45 2.78
C ILE A 164 -9.57 11.10 3.93
N TRP A 165 -8.26 11.09 3.67
CA TRP A 165 -7.21 10.84 4.66
C TRP A 165 -7.32 11.77 5.86
N GLU A 166 -7.47 13.07 5.62
CA GLU A 166 -7.61 14.08 6.66
C GLU A 166 -8.90 13.88 7.47
N ARG A 167 -10.04 13.70 6.78
CA ARG A 167 -11.35 13.49 7.40
C ARG A 167 -11.40 12.25 8.29
N CYS A 168 -10.65 11.21 7.93
CA CYS A 168 -10.55 9.97 8.70
C CYS A 168 -9.48 10.03 9.81
N GLY A 169 -8.87 11.20 10.07
CA GLY A 169 -7.87 11.37 11.12
C GLY A 169 -6.48 10.83 10.76
N GLY A 170 -6.22 10.54 9.48
CA GLY A 170 -4.97 9.94 9.04
C GLY A 170 -3.75 10.83 9.23
N VAL A 171 -3.92 12.15 9.18
CA VAL A 171 -2.84 13.12 9.49
C VAL A 171 -2.34 12.92 10.93
N THR A 172 -3.26 12.90 11.90
CA THR A 172 -2.95 12.69 13.31
C THR A 172 -2.36 11.30 13.55
N TYR A 173 -2.92 10.26 12.91
CA TYR A 173 -2.44 8.89 13.03
C TYR A 173 -1.00 8.72 12.51
N LEU A 174 -0.71 9.27 11.33
CA LEU A 174 0.64 9.24 10.75
C LEU A 174 1.64 10.04 11.59
N ARG A 175 1.24 11.21 12.12
CA ARG A 175 2.09 12.00 13.01
C ARG A 175 2.48 11.18 14.25
N SER A 176 1.51 10.57 14.92
CA SER A 176 1.77 9.73 16.09
C SER A 176 2.70 8.55 15.76
N ALA A 177 2.52 7.91 14.62
CA ALA A 177 3.39 6.82 14.17
C ALA A 177 4.82 7.28 13.84
N ILE A 178 5.01 8.52 13.36
CA ILE A 178 6.34 9.12 13.15
C ILE A 178 7.01 9.42 14.50
N GLU A 179 6.27 10.03 15.42
CA GLU A 179 6.77 10.37 16.77
C GLU A 179 7.19 9.11 17.56
N SER A 180 6.40 8.04 17.45
CA SER A 180 6.71 6.74 18.07
C SER A 180 7.77 5.92 17.31
N ARG A 181 8.30 6.44 16.19
CA ARG A 181 9.27 5.75 15.30
C ARG A 181 8.77 4.41 14.75
N GLN A 182 7.46 4.26 14.62
CA GLN A 182 6.83 3.07 14.05
C GLN A 182 6.57 3.24 12.55
N ALA A 183 6.42 4.46 12.06
CA ALA A 183 6.24 4.73 10.63
C ALA A 183 7.55 4.52 9.86
N ARG A 184 7.49 3.74 8.77
CA ARG A 184 8.60 3.59 7.83
C ARG A 184 8.80 4.89 7.03
N PRO A 185 10.05 5.30 6.71
CA PRO A 185 10.29 6.42 5.81
C PRO A 185 9.65 6.21 4.43
N THR A 186 8.69 7.07 4.09
CA THR A 186 7.96 7.12 2.82
C THR A 186 7.79 8.57 2.37
N TYR A 187 7.26 8.79 1.17
CA TYR A 187 6.85 10.13 0.72
C TYR A 187 5.89 10.80 1.71
N ALA A 188 4.93 10.05 2.26
CA ALA A 188 3.96 10.58 3.20
C ALA A 188 4.61 11.06 4.52
N THR A 189 5.59 10.31 5.06
CA THR A 189 6.31 10.76 6.26
C THR A 189 7.17 11.99 5.97
N ALA A 190 7.78 12.06 4.78
CA ALA A 190 8.59 13.21 4.38
C ALA A 190 7.73 14.48 4.21
N MET A 191 6.57 14.36 3.56
CA MET A 191 5.60 15.45 3.42
C MET A 191 5.09 15.94 4.78
N MET A 192 4.78 15.02 5.70
CA MET A 192 4.39 15.40 7.06
C MET A 192 5.50 16.19 7.77
N GLN A 193 6.75 15.75 7.67
CA GLN A 193 7.88 16.45 8.30
C GLN A 193 8.14 17.82 7.68
N SER A 194 7.86 18.05 6.38
CA SER A 194 8.03 19.36 5.76
C SER A 194 6.92 20.35 6.10
N MET A 195 5.74 19.88 6.53
CA MET A 195 4.63 20.76 6.94
C MET A 195 4.79 21.35 8.35
N PHE A 196 5.71 20.82 9.17
CA PHE A 196 5.98 21.28 10.55
C PHE A 196 7.38 21.90 10.71
N LYS A 197 8.08 22.16 9.61
CA LYS A 197 9.28 23.01 9.57
C LYS A 197 8.89 24.40 9.13
#